data_AF-A0A1S8L1Q1-F1
#
_entry.id   AF-A0A1S8L1Q1-F1
#
_cell.length_a   1.000
_cell.length_b   1.000
_cell.length_c   1.000
_cell.angle_alpha   90.00
_cell.angle_beta   90.00
_cell.angle_gamma   90.00
#
_symmetry.space_group_name_H-M   'P 1'
#
loop_
_entity.id
_entity.type
_entity.pdbx_description
1 polymer ?
#
loop_
_entity_poly.entity_id
_entity_poly.type
_entity_poly.pdbx_seq_one_letter_code
_entity_poly.pdbx_strand_id
1 'polypeptide(L)'
;MESTSIMGTILTAIVTGTISIIAFYIKERIKKKQECVKAIDLPLSEHPFFVRSDMIKSNIQTTFTLTNKGKEAVFKDIIYNLINVFQIELSEISKRIDKNQLLDSTELYNTHMEVLNKIIEHHHNYYKDNSLYTKEEQNVLDIVMRKFDLWNQYKINFLQEQIMSVCNSPFYKTEKIKAAVILDLYLGTSVDILNDAARTLNNINGDLRGFIFKNIKI
;
A
#
# COMPACT_ATOMS: atom_id res chain seq x y z
N MET A 1 -27.65 68.95 3.13
CA MET A 1 -26.87 68.27 4.19
C MET A 1 -27.14 66.77 4.30
N GLU A 2 -28.19 66.22 3.69
CA GLU A 2 -28.50 64.78 3.76
C GLU A 2 -27.69 63.90 2.79
N SER A 3 -27.30 64.42 1.62
CA SER A 3 -26.59 63.63 0.59
C SER A 3 -25.19 63.19 1.01
N THR A 4 -24.48 63.97 1.83
CA THR A 4 -23.14 63.65 2.34
C THR A 4 -23.18 62.56 3.41
N SER A 5 -24.25 62.50 4.21
CA SER A 5 -24.44 61.44 5.21
C SER A 5 -24.71 60.08 4.54
N ILE A 6 -25.57 60.05 3.53
CA ILE A 6 -25.93 58.83 2.80
C ILE A 6 -24.72 58.26 2.05
N MET A 7 -23.93 59.13 1.41
CA MET A 7 -22.72 58.72 0.69
C MET A 7 -21.65 58.16 1.64
N GLY A 8 -21.51 58.74 2.85
CA GLY A 8 -20.62 58.22 3.89
C GLY A 8 -21.04 56.83 4.38
N THR A 9 -22.34 56.60 4.62
CA THR A 9 -22.87 55.31 5.07
C THR A 9 -22.70 54.21 4.00
N ILE A 10 -22.94 54.54 2.73
CA ILE A 10 -22.74 53.62 1.59
C ILE A 10 -21.27 53.24 1.47
N LEU A 11 -20.35 54.21 1.59
CA LEU A 11 -18.92 53.95 1.49
C LEU A 11 -18.43 53.04 2.64
N THR A 12 -18.88 53.29 3.88
CA THR A 12 -18.58 52.40 5.01
C THR A 12 -19.13 51.00 4.81
N ALA A 13 -20.36 50.84 4.29
CA ALA A 13 -20.94 49.52 4.04
C ALA A 13 -20.15 48.71 2.99
N ILE A 14 -19.65 49.38 1.93
CA ILE A 14 -18.81 48.75 0.90
C ILE A 14 -17.45 48.34 1.49
N VAL A 15 -16.83 49.20 2.31
CA VAL A 15 -15.55 48.89 2.97
C VAL A 15 -15.70 47.74 3.97
N THR A 16 -16.74 47.74 4.80
CA THR A 16 -16.99 46.66 5.75
C THR A 16 -17.34 45.35 5.04
N GLY A 17 -18.11 45.40 3.95
CA GLY A 17 -18.42 44.23 3.12
C GLY A 17 -17.18 43.62 2.46
N THR A 18 -16.30 44.44 1.89
CA THR A 18 -15.06 43.97 1.27
C THR A 18 -14.08 43.39 2.29
N ILE A 19 -13.91 44.01 3.46
CA ILE A 19 -13.09 43.45 4.56
C ILE A 19 -13.65 42.11 5.04
N SER A 20 -14.97 41.98 5.15
CA SER A 20 -15.63 40.73 5.57
C SER A 20 -15.41 39.60 4.57
N ILE A 21 -15.46 39.89 3.26
CA ILE A 21 -15.18 38.92 2.19
C ILE A 21 -13.71 38.48 2.24
N ILE A 22 -12.77 39.43 2.41
CA ILE A 22 -11.33 39.14 2.52
C ILE A 22 -11.06 38.28 3.77
N ALA A 23 -11.64 38.63 4.92
CA ALA A 23 -11.49 37.88 6.16
C ALA A 23 -12.07 36.46 6.05
N PHE A 24 -13.23 36.30 5.39
CA PHE A 24 -13.82 34.99 5.10
C PHE A 24 -12.88 34.14 4.23
N TYR A 25 -12.34 34.72 3.16
CA TYR A 25 -11.43 34.02 2.24
C TYR A 25 -10.12 33.61 2.91
N ILE A 26 -9.56 34.47 3.76
CA ILE A 26 -8.37 34.17 4.57
C ILE A 26 -8.68 33.06 5.58
N LYS A 27 -9.83 33.12 6.27
CA LYS A 27 -10.25 32.10 7.25
C LYS A 27 -10.45 30.73 6.60
N GLU A 28 -11.10 30.67 5.45
CA GLU A 28 -11.25 29.44 4.64
C GLU A 28 -9.88 28.88 4.22
N ARG A 29 -8.96 29.73 3.77
CA ARG A 29 -7.60 29.31 3.39
C ARG A 29 -6.79 28.79 4.59
N ILE A 30 -6.92 29.41 5.75
CA ILE A 30 -6.29 28.96 7.01
C ILE A 30 -6.90 27.63 7.45
N LYS A 31 -8.23 27.48 7.39
CA LYS A 31 -8.92 26.23 7.74
C LYS A 31 -8.49 25.09 6.84
N LYS A 32 -8.46 25.29 5.52
CA LYS A 32 -7.93 24.30 4.56
C LYS A 32 -6.46 23.95 4.81
N LYS A 33 -5.64 24.95 5.15
CA LYS A 33 -4.24 24.71 5.52
C LYS A 33 -4.14 23.89 6.82
N GLN A 34 -4.97 24.19 7.82
CA GLN A 34 -5.02 23.43 9.08
C GLN A 34 -5.52 22.00 8.89
N GLU A 35 -6.55 21.78 8.07
CA GLU A 35 -7.05 20.45 7.72
C GLU A 35 -5.99 19.64 6.95
N CYS A 36 -5.30 20.26 6.00
CA CYS A 36 -4.18 19.66 5.29
C CYS A 36 -3.01 19.31 6.23
N VAL A 37 -2.69 20.18 7.18
CA VAL A 37 -1.66 19.92 8.21
C VAL A 37 -2.08 18.77 9.13
N LYS A 38 -3.36 18.70 9.54
CA LYS A 38 -3.87 17.58 10.35
C LYS A 38 -3.81 16.24 9.61
N ALA A 39 -4.04 16.23 8.29
CA ALA A 39 -3.93 15.01 7.48
C ALA A 39 -2.47 14.50 7.38
N ILE A 40 -1.47 15.40 7.45
CA ILE A 40 -0.05 15.05 7.45
C ILE A 40 0.39 14.45 8.81
N ASP A 41 -0.35 14.76 9.88
CA ASP A 41 0.01 14.35 11.24
C ASP A 41 -0.59 13.00 11.66
N LEU A 42 -1.48 12.41 10.83
CA LEU A 42 -2.04 11.08 11.09
C LEU A 42 -0.93 10.03 11.23
N PRO A 43 -1.06 9.07 12.16
CA PRO A 43 -0.10 7.96 12.27
C PRO A 43 -0.02 7.16 10.97
N LEU A 44 1.18 6.78 10.56
CA LEU A 44 1.37 5.86 9.42
C LEU A 44 0.69 4.52 9.69
N SER A 45 0.58 4.09 10.94
CA SER A 45 -0.21 2.91 11.31
C SER A 45 -1.70 2.98 10.92
N GLU A 46 -2.24 4.17 10.65
CA GLU A 46 -3.61 4.38 10.14
C GLU A 46 -3.66 4.54 8.62
N HIS A 47 -2.54 4.35 7.92
CA HIS A 47 -2.47 4.53 6.48
C HIS A 47 -3.47 3.61 5.74
N PRO A 48 -4.12 4.09 4.66
CA PRO A 48 -5.11 3.30 3.90
C PRO A 48 -4.59 1.94 3.40
N PHE A 49 -3.29 1.80 3.22
CA PHE A 49 -2.63 0.53 2.91
C PHE A 49 -3.12 -0.61 3.81
N PHE A 50 -3.20 -0.42 5.13
CA PHE A 50 -3.52 -1.50 6.07
C PHE A 50 -4.96 -1.99 5.93
N VAL A 51 -5.92 -1.05 5.92
CA VAL A 51 -7.35 -1.38 5.74
C VAL A 51 -7.60 -1.97 4.34
N ARG A 52 -6.95 -1.42 3.31
CA ARG A 52 -7.11 -1.94 1.94
C ARG A 52 -6.44 -3.30 1.76
N SER A 53 -5.36 -3.61 2.48
CA SER A 53 -4.76 -4.94 2.48
C SER A 53 -5.71 -5.98 3.05
N ASP A 54 -6.46 -5.65 4.11
CA ASP A 54 -7.51 -6.54 4.63
C ASP A 54 -8.65 -6.73 3.63
N MET A 55 -9.06 -5.67 2.94
CA MET A 55 -10.04 -5.77 1.84
C MET A 55 -9.53 -6.65 0.69
N ILE A 56 -8.27 -6.50 0.28
CA ILE A 56 -7.65 -7.32 -0.77
C ILE A 56 -7.64 -8.79 -0.35
N LYS A 57 -7.20 -9.11 0.88
CA LYS A 57 -7.24 -10.48 1.43
C LYS A 57 -8.66 -11.06 1.41
N SER A 58 -9.65 -10.27 1.83
CA SER A 58 -11.06 -10.69 1.79
C SER A 58 -11.57 -10.93 0.37
N ASN A 59 -11.23 -10.04 -0.57
CA ASN A 59 -11.61 -10.17 -1.97
C ASN A 59 -10.95 -11.38 -2.63
N ILE A 60 -9.70 -11.67 -2.30
CA ILE A 60 -9.01 -12.89 -2.76
C ILE A 60 -9.80 -14.12 -2.32
N GLN A 61 -10.25 -14.18 -1.08
CA GLN A 61 -10.99 -15.35 -0.60
C GLN A 61 -12.39 -15.47 -1.22
N THR A 62 -13.10 -14.35 -1.38
CA THR A 62 -14.54 -14.33 -1.71
C THR A 62 -14.85 -14.18 -3.19
N THR A 63 -14.06 -13.40 -3.94
CA THR A 63 -14.37 -13.00 -5.32
C THR A 63 -13.44 -13.62 -6.37
N PHE A 64 -12.22 -14.01 -5.99
CA PHE A 64 -11.29 -14.60 -6.95
C PHE A 64 -11.75 -16.02 -7.31
N THR A 65 -12.00 -16.26 -8.60
CA THR A 65 -12.43 -17.56 -9.10
C THR A 65 -11.65 -17.98 -10.34
N LEU A 66 -11.22 -19.24 -10.39
CA LEU A 66 -10.65 -19.86 -11.57
C LEU A 66 -11.49 -21.07 -11.99
N THR A 67 -11.40 -21.45 -13.27
CA THR A 67 -12.04 -22.67 -13.79
C THR A 67 -11.58 -23.92 -13.04
N ASN A 68 -10.30 -23.95 -12.63
CA ASN A 68 -9.73 -25.04 -11.85
C ASN A 68 -9.67 -24.67 -10.37
N LYS A 69 -10.43 -25.38 -9.53
CA LYS A 69 -10.56 -25.08 -8.10
C LYS A 69 -9.31 -25.41 -7.28
N GLY A 70 -8.53 -26.42 -7.67
CA GLY A 70 -7.24 -26.70 -7.03
C GLY A 70 -6.25 -25.55 -7.27
N LYS A 71 -6.16 -25.06 -8.50
CA LYS A 71 -5.34 -23.87 -8.83
C LYS A 71 -5.83 -22.61 -8.14
N GLU A 72 -7.15 -22.43 -8.04
CA GLU A 72 -7.75 -21.33 -7.29
C GLU A 72 -7.31 -21.37 -5.81
N ALA A 73 -7.30 -22.55 -5.18
CA ALA A 73 -6.87 -22.70 -3.81
C ALA A 73 -5.38 -22.37 -3.63
N VAL A 74 -4.50 -22.88 -4.50
CA VAL A 74 -3.06 -22.54 -4.49
C VAL A 74 -2.84 -21.04 -4.64
N PHE A 75 -3.58 -20.41 -5.55
CA PHE A 75 -3.50 -18.97 -5.76
C PHE A 75 -3.85 -18.16 -4.53
N LYS A 76 -5.03 -18.46 -3.97
CA LYS A 76 -5.57 -17.74 -2.82
C LYS A 76 -4.58 -17.83 -1.67
N ASP A 77 -3.99 -19.01 -1.47
CA ASP A 77 -2.99 -19.24 -0.43
C ASP A 77 -1.73 -18.38 -0.63
N ILE A 78 -1.12 -18.40 -1.81
CA ILE A 78 0.11 -17.65 -2.11
C ILE A 78 -0.12 -16.14 -1.95
N ILE A 79 -1.14 -15.58 -2.61
CA ILE A 79 -1.36 -14.13 -2.58
C ILE A 79 -1.81 -13.67 -1.19
N TYR A 80 -2.67 -14.44 -0.51
CA TYR A 80 -3.08 -14.10 0.84
C TYR A 80 -1.86 -14.01 1.77
N ASN A 81 -0.94 -14.99 1.70
CA ASN A 81 0.27 -14.97 2.50
C ASN A 81 1.17 -13.78 2.15
N LEU A 82 1.36 -13.45 0.86
CA LEU A 82 2.14 -12.28 0.46
C LEU A 82 1.60 -10.97 1.07
N ILE A 83 0.29 -10.73 0.93
CA ILE A 83 -0.34 -9.50 1.46
C ILE A 83 -0.27 -9.47 2.99
N ASN A 84 -0.41 -10.63 3.64
CA ASN A 84 -0.26 -10.75 5.09
C ASN A 84 1.17 -10.40 5.55
N VAL A 85 2.18 -10.89 4.84
CA VAL A 85 3.60 -10.56 5.14
C VAL A 85 3.87 -9.08 4.91
N PHE A 86 3.38 -8.47 3.81
CA PHE A 86 3.47 -7.02 3.62
C PHE A 86 2.88 -6.27 4.82
N GLN A 87 1.68 -6.65 5.27
CA GLN A 87 1.00 -5.98 6.37
C GLN A 87 1.80 -6.04 7.67
N ILE A 88 2.36 -7.21 8.01
CA ILE A 88 3.15 -7.41 9.23
C ILE A 88 4.41 -6.53 9.21
N GLU A 89 5.24 -6.68 8.17
CA GLU A 89 6.54 -6.03 8.10
C GLU A 89 6.41 -4.49 7.96
N LEU A 90 5.44 -4.02 7.17
CA LEU A 90 5.22 -2.59 6.98
C LEU A 90 4.55 -1.93 8.19
N SER A 91 3.74 -2.67 8.97
CA SER A 91 3.17 -2.17 10.22
C SER A 91 4.27 -1.89 11.25
N GLU A 92 5.28 -2.75 11.32
CA GLU A 92 6.41 -2.57 12.22
C GLU A 92 7.23 -1.31 11.88
N ILE A 93 7.60 -1.13 10.60
CA ILE A 93 8.30 0.09 10.16
C ILE A 93 7.44 1.33 10.43
N SER A 94 6.15 1.29 10.09
CA SER A 94 5.25 2.43 10.26
C SER A 94 5.23 2.92 11.71
N LYS A 95 5.20 1.98 12.68
CA LYS A 95 5.27 2.29 14.11
C LYS A 95 6.62 2.88 14.54
N ARG A 96 7.73 2.45 13.93
CA ARG A 96 9.07 3.01 14.21
C ARG A 96 9.18 4.44 13.69
N ILE A 97 8.65 4.71 12.49
CA ILE A 97 8.63 6.06 11.89
C ILE A 97 7.71 7.00 12.68
N ASP A 98 6.53 6.54 13.09
CA ASP A 98 5.61 7.32 13.93
C ASP A 98 6.26 7.73 15.28
N LYS A 99 7.26 6.97 15.75
CA LYS A 99 8.05 7.27 16.95
C LYS A 99 9.31 8.10 16.68
N ASN A 100 9.50 8.60 15.45
CA ASN A 100 10.68 9.34 15.00
C ASN A 100 12.01 8.57 15.21
N GLN A 101 11.98 7.25 15.07
CA GLN A 101 13.16 6.40 15.24
C GLN A 101 14.04 6.29 13.99
N LEU A 102 13.58 6.81 12.84
CA LEU A 102 14.38 6.92 11.62
C LEU A 102 14.74 8.39 11.42
N LEU A 103 16.03 8.64 11.20
CA LEU A 103 16.63 9.96 11.33
C LEU A 103 16.77 10.70 9.99
N ASP A 104 16.93 9.97 8.88
CA ASP A 104 17.11 10.57 7.55
C ASP A 104 16.62 9.67 6.39
N SER A 105 16.64 10.23 5.17
CA SER A 105 16.18 9.54 3.96
C SER A 105 17.00 8.32 3.57
N THR A 106 18.28 8.27 3.96
CA THR A 106 19.17 7.14 3.69
C THR A 106 18.79 5.98 4.60
N GLU A 107 18.59 6.26 5.89
CA GLU A 107 18.10 5.28 6.85
C GLU A 107 16.71 4.76 6.48
N LEU A 108 15.81 5.64 6.01
CA LEU A 108 14.50 5.27 5.51
C LEU A 108 14.60 4.31 4.32
N TYR A 109 15.43 4.63 3.33
CA TYR A 109 15.67 3.78 2.17
C TYR A 109 16.20 2.40 2.58
N ASN A 110 17.28 2.36 3.36
CA ASN A 110 17.90 1.11 3.81
C ASN A 110 16.91 0.24 4.60
N THR A 111 16.15 0.85 5.51
CA THR A 111 15.13 0.15 6.30
C THR A 111 14.04 -0.47 5.40
N HIS A 112 13.58 0.26 4.38
CA HIS A 112 12.61 -0.29 3.44
C HIS A 112 13.19 -1.38 2.54
N MET A 113 14.47 -1.31 2.16
CA MET A 113 15.13 -2.38 1.41
C MET A 113 15.30 -3.65 2.25
N GLU A 114 15.69 -3.50 3.51
CA GLU A 114 15.75 -4.62 4.47
C GLU A 114 14.38 -5.29 4.63
N VAL A 115 13.31 -4.50 4.80
CA VAL A 115 11.96 -5.07 4.90
C VAL A 115 11.50 -5.70 3.59
N LEU A 116 11.80 -5.12 2.43
CA LEU A 116 11.48 -5.76 1.17
C LEU A 116 12.15 -7.14 1.05
N ASN A 117 13.43 -7.24 1.44
CA ASN A 117 14.13 -8.52 1.46
C ASN A 117 13.50 -9.51 2.45
N LYS A 118 13.15 -9.06 3.66
CA LYS A 118 12.43 -9.90 4.65
C LYS A 118 11.09 -10.38 4.10
N ILE A 119 10.34 -9.51 3.44
CA ILE A 119 9.07 -9.88 2.82
C ILE A 119 9.29 -11.00 1.80
N ILE A 120 10.26 -10.83 0.90
CA ILE A 120 10.57 -11.82 -0.14
C ILE A 120 10.94 -13.16 0.51
N GLU A 121 11.80 -13.14 1.53
CA GLU A 121 12.23 -14.33 2.25
C GLU A 121 11.07 -15.03 2.98
N HIS A 122 10.28 -14.28 3.75
CA HIS A 122 9.12 -14.80 4.47
C HIS A 122 8.08 -15.37 3.50
N HIS A 123 7.81 -14.68 2.40
CA HIS A 123 6.89 -15.14 1.38
C HIS A 123 7.41 -16.38 0.62
N HIS A 124 8.72 -16.50 0.41
CA HIS A 124 9.26 -17.69 -0.26
C HIS A 124 9.26 -18.94 0.65
N ASN A 125 9.21 -18.75 1.97
CA ASN A 125 9.40 -19.83 2.94
C ASN A 125 8.18 -20.15 3.82
N TYR A 126 7.05 -19.43 3.69
CA TYR A 126 5.90 -19.52 4.63
C TYR A 126 5.31 -20.94 4.84
N TYR A 127 5.52 -21.85 3.88
CA TYR A 127 4.97 -23.20 3.89
C TYR A 127 6.00 -24.30 4.23
N LYS A 128 7.30 -24.01 4.21
CA LYS A 128 8.37 -25.03 4.26
C LYS A 128 8.42 -25.77 5.61
N ASP A 129 8.29 -25.04 6.70
CA ASP A 129 8.29 -25.59 8.06
C ASP A 129 6.91 -25.55 8.74
N ASN A 130 5.86 -25.37 7.95
CA ASN A 130 4.50 -25.19 8.45
C ASN A 130 3.72 -26.52 8.40
N SER A 131 3.35 -27.03 9.58
CA SER A 131 2.61 -28.30 9.74
C SER A 131 1.21 -28.30 9.13
N LEU A 132 0.70 -27.13 8.70
CA LEU A 132 -0.57 -27.01 7.99
C LEU A 132 -0.50 -27.45 6.52
N TYR A 133 0.70 -27.74 6.00
CA TYR A 133 0.91 -28.23 4.63
C TYR A 133 1.46 -29.64 4.63
N THR A 134 0.86 -30.50 3.82
CA THR A 134 1.39 -31.82 3.52
C THR A 134 2.60 -31.72 2.59
N LYS A 135 3.43 -32.77 2.52
CA LYS A 135 4.58 -32.82 1.59
C LYS A 135 4.17 -32.62 0.13
N GLU A 136 2.99 -33.12 -0.25
CA GLU A 136 2.46 -32.92 -1.60
C GLU A 136 2.12 -31.44 -1.85
N GLU A 137 1.47 -30.79 -0.90
CA GLU A 137 1.14 -29.36 -0.98
C GLU A 137 2.40 -28.49 -0.99
N GLN A 138 3.41 -28.82 -0.19
CA GLN A 138 4.70 -28.13 -0.21
C GLN A 138 5.35 -28.23 -1.58
N ASN A 139 5.35 -29.41 -2.22
CA ASN A 139 5.88 -29.59 -3.57
C ASN A 139 5.09 -28.78 -4.63
N VAL A 140 3.77 -28.71 -4.50
CA VAL A 140 2.94 -27.83 -5.35
C VAL A 140 3.36 -26.37 -5.18
N LEU A 141 3.53 -25.91 -3.94
CA LEU A 141 3.94 -24.54 -3.64
C LEU A 141 5.36 -24.25 -4.15
N ASP A 142 6.32 -25.18 -4.03
CA ASP A 142 7.66 -25.04 -4.59
C ASP A 142 7.64 -24.80 -6.11
N ILE A 143 6.81 -25.56 -6.83
CA ILE A 143 6.67 -25.42 -8.29
C ILE A 143 6.10 -24.03 -8.63
N VAL A 144 5.06 -23.61 -7.93
CA VAL A 144 4.36 -22.36 -8.22
C VAL A 144 5.19 -21.14 -7.79
N MET A 145 5.80 -21.17 -6.60
CA MET A 145 6.64 -20.08 -6.08
C MET A 145 7.80 -19.77 -7.01
N ARG A 146 8.50 -20.79 -7.50
CA ARG A 146 9.59 -20.59 -8.49
C ARG A 146 9.14 -19.85 -9.74
N LYS A 147 7.91 -20.10 -10.23
CA LYS A 147 7.36 -19.41 -11.40
C LYS A 147 6.85 -18.02 -11.04
N PHE A 148 6.24 -17.89 -9.86
CA PHE A 148 5.77 -16.63 -9.32
C PHE A 148 6.92 -15.63 -9.12
N ASP A 149 8.06 -16.09 -8.61
CA ASP A 149 9.26 -15.28 -8.40
C ASP A 149 9.81 -14.72 -9.72
N LEU A 150 9.92 -15.56 -10.76
CA LEU A 150 10.35 -15.13 -12.09
C LEU A 150 9.46 -14.02 -12.68
N TRP A 151 8.16 -14.07 -12.39
CA TRP A 151 7.20 -13.12 -12.92
C TRP A 151 7.15 -11.82 -12.12
N ASN A 152 7.37 -11.90 -10.81
CA ASN A 152 7.33 -10.74 -9.94
C ASN A 152 8.69 -10.06 -9.75
N GLN A 153 9.78 -10.66 -10.23
CA GLN A 153 11.11 -10.06 -10.17
C GLN A 153 11.15 -8.64 -10.77
N TYR A 154 10.50 -8.43 -11.92
CA TYR A 154 10.37 -7.10 -12.52
C TYR A 154 9.67 -6.09 -11.58
N LYS A 155 8.61 -6.52 -10.89
CA LYS A 155 7.86 -5.66 -9.96
C LYS A 155 8.65 -5.34 -8.71
N ILE A 156 9.40 -6.31 -8.20
CA ILE A 156 10.30 -6.12 -7.05
C ILE A 156 11.37 -5.09 -7.43
N ASN A 157 12.02 -5.24 -8.59
CA ASN A 157 13.02 -4.28 -9.06
C ASN A 157 12.40 -2.88 -9.26
N PHE A 158 11.22 -2.81 -9.87
CA PHE A 158 10.48 -1.55 -10.01
C PHE A 158 10.20 -0.91 -8.66
N LEU A 159 9.73 -1.68 -7.67
CA LEU A 159 9.46 -1.19 -6.33
C LEU A 159 10.73 -0.65 -5.65
N GLN A 160 11.87 -1.34 -5.81
CA GLN A 160 13.17 -0.85 -5.31
C GLN A 160 13.55 0.51 -5.92
N GLU A 161 13.44 0.64 -7.24
CA GLU A 161 13.72 1.89 -7.96
C GLU A 161 12.78 3.03 -7.52
N GLN A 162 11.49 2.73 -7.36
CA GLN A 162 10.52 3.73 -6.93
C GLN A 162 10.75 4.16 -5.47
N ILE A 163 11.08 3.24 -4.57
CA ILE A 163 11.43 3.57 -3.18
C ILE A 163 12.67 4.48 -3.15
N MET A 164 13.71 4.15 -3.92
CA MET A 164 14.89 5.01 -4.06
C MET A 164 14.54 6.40 -4.58
N SER A 165 13.69 6.48 -5.62
CA SER A 165 13.21 7.74 -6.19
C SER A 165 12.44 8.59 -5.17
N VAL A 166 11.55 7.97 -4.38
CA VAL A 166 10.79 8.64 -3.32
C VAL A 166 11.72 9.17 -2.23
N CYS A 167 12.68 8.37 -1.76
CA CYS A 167 13.63 8.78 -0.73
C CYS A 167 14.52 9.95 -1.18
N ASN A 168 14.89 10.02 -2.46
CA ASN A 168 15.71 11.10 -3.01
C ASN A 168 14.90 12.30 -3.51
N SER A 169 13.57 12.22 -3.52
CA SER A 169 12.72 13.26 -4.09
C SER A 169 12.70 14.52 -3.21
N PRO A 170 12.94 15.72 -3.77
CA PRO A 170 12.84 16.98 -3.05
C PRO A 170 11.39 17.41 -2.81
N PHE A 171 10.41 16.75 -3.45
CA PHE A 171 8.99 17.10 -3.33
C PHE A 171 8.37 16.62 -2.02
N TYR A 172 8.94 15.58 -1.39
CA TYR A 172 8.46 15.04 -0.12
C TYR A 172 9.30 15.60 1.03
N LYS A 173 8.70 16.50 1.81
CA LYS A 173 9.43 17.34 2.78
C LYS A 173 9.87 16.63 4.06
N THR A 174 9.35 15.45 4.34
CA THR A 174 9.59 14.73 5.60
C THR A 174 9.64 13.23 5.33
N GLU A 175 10.39 12.48 6.13
CA GLU A 175 10.46 11.02 6.02
C GLU A 175 9.10 10.35 6.23
N LYS A 176 8.24 10.91 7.07
CA LYS A 176 6.86 10.42 7.24
C LYS A 176 6.04 10.48 5.95
N ILE A 177 6.12 11.58 5.20
CA ILE A 177 5.47 11.72 3.88
C ILE A 177 6.06 10.72 2.88
N LYS A 178 7.39 10.57 2.85
CA LYS A 178 8.06 9.60 1.97
C LYS A 178 7.60 8.18 2.27
N ALA A 179 7.54 7.81 3.55
CA ALA A 179 7.06 6.51 3.99
C ALA A 179 5.59 6.27 3.62
N ALA A 180 4.71 7.28 3.75
CA ALA A 180 3.33 7.18 3.30
C ALA A 180 3.24 6.89 1.78
N VAL A 181 4.01 7.60 0.98
CA VAL A 181 4.08 7.36 -0.47
C VAL A 181 4.63 5.96 -0.78
N ILE A 182 5.62 5.49 -0.01
CA ILE A 182 6.12 4.12 -0.15
C ILE A 182 5.03 3.09 0.18
N LEU A 183 4.20 3.31 1.20
CA LEU A 183 3.04 2.45 1.49
C LEU A 183 2.02 2.43 0.34
N ASP A 184 1.82 3.57 -0.35
CA ASP A 184 1.00 3.62 -1.56
C ASP A 184 1.61 2.80 -2.71
N LEU A 185 2.94 2.80 -2.85
CA LEU A 185 3.63 1.94 -3.82
C LEU A 185 3.40 0.45 -3.52
N TYR A 186 3.55 0.04 -2.26
CA TYR A 186 3.24 -1.35 -1.85
C TYR A 186 1.79 -1.73 -2.13
N LEU A 187 0.84 -0.80 -1.92
CA LEU A 187 -0.56 -1.02 -2.26
C LEU A 187 -0.76 -1.25 -3.77
N GLY A 188 -0.17 -0.38 -4.59
CA GLY A 188 -0.22 -0.51 -6.05
C GLY A 188 0.37 -1.83 -6.52
N THR A 189 1.56 -2.19 -6.02
CA THR A 189 2.22 -3.46 -6.33
C THR A 189 1.36 -4.66 -5.91
N SER A 190 0.68 -4.60 -4.76
CA SER A 190 -0.23 -5.67 -4.31
C SER A 190 -1.38 -5.93 -5.30
N VAL A 191 -1.96 -4.86 -5.85
CA VAL A 191 -3.03 -4.95 -6.85
C VAL A 191 -2.48 -5.50 -8.18
N ASP A 192 -1.31 -5.05 -8.60
CA ASP A 192 -0.68 -5.55 -9.82
C ASP A 192 -0.32 -7.04 -9.72
N ILE A 193 0.18 -7.48 -8.56
CA ILE A 193 0.45 -8.88 -8.30
C ILE A 193 -0.83 -9.71 -8.40
N LEU A 194 -1.94 -9.26 -7.81
CA LEU A 194 -3.23 -9.93 -7.92
C LEU A 194 -3.67 -10.11 -9.39
N ASN A 195 -3.54 -9.05 -10.19
CA ASN A 195 -3.95 -9.06 -11.60
C ASN A 195 -3.10 -10.02 -12.45
N ASP A 196 -1.79 -10.05 -12.27
CA ASP A 196 -0.90 -10.87 -13.10
C ASP A 196 -0.79 -12.32 -12.62
N ALA A 197 -0.97 -12.56 -11.34
CA ALA A 197 -0.83 -13.90 -10.82
C ALA A 197 -1.99 -14.80 -11.34
N ALA A 198 -3.16 -14.23 -11.66
CA ALA A 198 -4.23 -14.91 -12.40
C ALA A 198 -3.77 -15.39 -13.80
N ARG A 199 -2.95 -14.58 -14.48
CA ARG A 199 -2.34 -14.94 -15.78
C ARG A 199 -1.23 -15.98 -15.62
N THR A 200 -0.46 -15.88 -14.54
CA THR A 200 0.66 -16.78 -14.23
C THR A 200 0.20 -18.22 -14.12
N LEU A 201 -0.84 -18.50 -13.33
CA LEU A 201 -1.33 -19.87 -13.12
C LEU A 201 -1.92 -20.54 -14.36
N ASN A 202 -2.51 -19.74 -15.26
CA ASN A 202 -2.96 -20.24 -16.57
C ASN A 202 -1.78 -20.75 -17.42
N ASN A 203 -0.60 -20.16 -17.24
CA ASN A 203 0.62 -20.58 -17.93
C ASN A 203 1.36 -21.74 -17.23
N ILE A 204 0.95 -22.15 -16.01
CA ILE A 204 1.42 -23.37 -15.32
C ILE A 204 0.52 -24.57 -15.68
N ASN A 205 -0.10 -24.58 -16.88
CA ASN A 205 -0.86 -25.72 -17.36
C ASN A 205 0.08 -26.89 -17.69
N GLY A 206 -0.09 -28.04 -17.02
CA GLY A 206 0.71 -29.26 -17.23
C GLY A 206 1.47 -29.70 -15.97
N ASP A 207 2.24 -28.80 -15.37
CA ASP A 207 3.17 -29.15 -14.26
C ASP A 207 2.47 -29.52 -12.96
N LEU A 208 1.26 -29.01 -12.75
CA LEU A 208 0.47 -29.26 -11.53
C LEU A 208 -0.60 -30.35 -11.73
N ARG A 209 -0.69 -30.96 -12.91
CA ARG A 209 -1.78 -31.88 -13.24
C ARG A 209 -1.71 -33.13 -12.36
N GLY A 210 -2.79 -33.44 -11.66
CA GLY A 210 -2.90 -34.65 -10.86
C GLY A 210 -2.45 -34.50 -9.41
N PHE A 211 -1.87 -33.36 -9.03
CA PHE A 211 -1.62 -33.01 -7.63
C PHE A 211 -2.91 -32.63 -6.90
N ILE A 212 -2.92 -32.77 -5.59
CA ILE A 212 -4.00 -32.35 -4.69
C ILE A 212 -3.50 -31.22 -3.80
N PHE A 213 -4.29 -30.15 -3.69
CA PHE A 213 -4.03 -29.05 -2.78
C PHE A 213 -5.28 -28.72 -1.97
N LYS A 214 -5.16 -28.68 -0.64
CA LYS A 214 -6.29 -28.50 0.31
C LYS A 214 -7.47 -29.42 0.02
N ASN A 215 -7.19 -30.69 -0.26
CA ASN A 215 -8.14 -31.74 -0.64
C ASN A 215 -8.88 -31.51 -1.98
N ILE A 216 -8.35 -30.63 -2.85
CA ILE A 216 -8.93 -30.32 -4.16
C ILE A 216 -7.91 -30.71 -5.24
N LYS A 217 -8.36 -31.50 -6.22
CA LYS A 217 -7.52 -31.90 -7.35
C LYS A 217 -7.22 -30.72 -8.27
N ILE A 218 -5.96 -30.61 -8.68
CA ILE A 218 -5.46 -29.69 -9.71
C ILE A 218 -5.47 -30.37 -11.09
#